data_AF-A0A1M6DIT2-F1
#
_entry.id   AF-A0A1M6DIT2-F1
#
_cell.length_a   1.000
_cell.length_b   1.000
_cell.length_c   1.000
_cell.angle_alpha   90.00
_cell.angle_beta   90.00
_cell.angle_gamma   90.00
#
_symmetry.space_group_name_H-M   'P 1'
#
loop_
_entity.id
_entity.type
_entity.pdbx_description
1 polymer ?
#
loop_
_entity_poly.entity_id
_entity_poly.type
_entity_poly.pdbx_seq_one_letter_code
_entity_poly.pdbx_strand_id
1 'polypeptide(L)'
;MSLHSPVVFTDDPALTSEARARRWPVVSRDGATLRMSGVRQSAPLPEPNMDITAGSLTDVAAGGWKFVLDWVAKYVHRPLLVLEPGSWAGDLGRWAEATRGWGWTEASEVPGKGPSLSGLDSAALAELPAAPEPPSPADRIPGRGRMLLVRHGEWTERQGAWVDAAERIGLLVDIASDRILDGRDRVHVVADLGPANLTLDAGTGPLDPAYALALARAVDSGDPTLGAAGHWQVALEHWFKPRPDDFDVVVLAGPPVGFFGFGAFASRHWYARVVIDHATHAPWPADETAALLLKDWEQGWHLAADAVTVADEPTLGQVAPSGPDATVEVADGARMETLLQVLSDHSFTAM
;
A
#
# COMPACT_ATOMS: atom_id res chain seq x y z
N MET A 1 12.84 -8.02 10.30
CA MET A 1 11.70 -8.64 11.02
C MET A 1 10.43 -8.27 10.29
N SER A 2 9.60 -9.23 9.89
CA SER A 2 8.32 -8.96 9.23
C SER A 2 7.30 -8.48 10.25
N LEU A 3 6.71 -7.30 10.01
CA LEU A 3 5.68 -6.70 10.86
C LEU A 3 4.32 -7.30 10.55
N HIS A 4 3.58 -7.69 11.60
CA HIS A 4 2.24 -8.23 11.46
C HIS A 4 1.22 -7.56 12.39
N SER A 5 0.03 -7.25 11.87
CA SER A 5 -1.06 -6.63 12.62
C SER A 5 -1.99 -7.70 13.24
N PRO A 6 -2.15 -7.81 14.56
CA PRO A 6 -2.94 -8.89 15.15
C PRO A 6 -4.43 -8.78 14.80
N VAL A 7 -5.04 -9.88 14.38
CA VAL A 7 -6.48 -10.01 14.17
C VAL A 7 -6.97 -11.21 14.96
N VAL A 8 -7.87 -10.98 15.91
CA VAL A 8 -8.35 -12.02 16.82
C VAL A 8 -9.62 -12.65 16.27
N PHE A 9 -9.59 -13.96 16.02
CA PHE A 9 -10.76 -14.74 15.61
C PHE A 9 -11.30 -15.50 16.81
N THR A 10 -12.44 -15.07 17.34
CA THR A 10 -13.01 -15.62 18.57
C THR A 10 -14.51 -15.31 18.70
N ASP A 11 -15.24 -16.22 19.35
CA ASP A 11 -16.59 -15.92 19.87
C ASP A 11 -16.57 -15.77 21.40
N ASP A 12 -15.41 -16.00 22.03
CA ASP A 12 -15.25 -15.89 23.48
C ASP A 12 -15.29 -14.40 23.91
N PRO A 13 -16.18 -14.04 24.85
CA PRO A 13 -16.33 -12.66 25.28
C PRO A 13 -15.13 -12.13 26.08
N ALA A 14 -14.38 -13.00 26.76
CA ALA A 14 -13.18 -12.63 27.48
C ALA A 14 -12.04 -12.28 26.50
N LEU A 15 -11.78 -13.15 25.50
CA LEU A 15 -10.82 -12.83 24.44
C LEU A 15 -11.22 -11.57 23.66
N THR A 16 -12.52 -11.42 23.35
CA THR A 16 -13.05 -10.20 22.71
C THR A 16 -12.76 -8.96 23.55
N SER A 17 -12.96 -9.03 24.87
CA SER A 17 -12.70 -7.92 25.78
C SER A 17 -11.21 -7.60 25.86
N GLU A 18 -10.34 -8.62 25.93
CA GLU A 18 -8.89 -8.43 25.95
C GLU A 18 -8.37 -7.83 24.64
N ALA A 19 -8.83 -8.32 23.50
CA ALA A 19 -8.48 -7.81 22.18
C ALA A 19 -8.90 -6.34 22.03
N ARG A 20 -10.12 -5.99 22.46
CA ARG A 20 -10.61 -4.60 22.45
C ARG A 20 -9.80 -3.69 23.37
N ALA A 21 -9.39 -4.17 24.54
CA ALA A 21 -8.50 -3.41 25.43
C ALA A 21 -7.16 -3.09 24.77
N ARG A 22 -6.67 -3.99 23.90
CA ARG A 22 -5.47 -3.81 23.06
C ARG A 22 -5.74 -3.11 21.72
N ARG A 23 -6.99 -2.72 21.45
CA ARG A 23 -7.46 -2.14 20.18
C ARG A 23 -7.20 -3.02 18.95
N TRP A 24 -7.15 -4.34 19.13
CA TRP A 24 -7.02 -5.26 18.01
C TRP A 24 -8.39 -5.53 17.37
N PRO A 25 -8.46 -5.64 16.03
CA PRO A 25 -9.65 -6.10 15.34
C PRO A 25 -10.07 -7.49 15.84
N VAL A 26 -11.36 -7.65 16.13
CA VAL A 26 -11.96 -8.93 16.51
C VAL A 26 -12.89 -9.38 15.40
N VAL A 27 -12.70 -10.60 14.91
CA VAL A 27 -13.59 -11.31 14.01
C VAL A 27 -14.37 -12.36 14.79
N SER A 28 -15.70 -12.23 14.80
CA SER A 28 -16.61 -13.17 15.47
C SER A 28 -17.70 -13.66 14.51
N ARG A 29 -18.32 -14.79 14.82
CA ARG A 29 -19.47 -15.30 14.08
C ARG A 29 -20.74 -14.51 14.42
N ASP A 30 -21.53 -14.22 13.40
CA ASP A 30 -22.90 -13.73 13.50
C ASP A 30 -23.76 -14.57 12.55
N GLY A 31 -24.27 -15.69 13.08
CA GLY A 31 -24.98 -16.69 12.30
C GLY A 31 -24.11 -17.31 11.21
N ALA A 32 -24.52 -17.14 9.95
CA ALA A 32 -23.83 -17.64 8.77
C ALA A 32 -22.75 -16.66 8.24
N THR A 33 -22.42 -15.63 9.00
CA THR A 33 -21.45 -14.60 8.60
C THR A 33 -20.39 -14.37 9.66
N LEU A 34 -19.28 -13.78 9.26
CA LEU A 34 -18.21 -13.25 10.07
C LEU A 34 -18.31 -11.73 10.10
N ARG A 35 -18.11 -11.15 11.28
CA ARG A 35 -18.07 -9.70 11.47
C ARG A 35 -16.77 -9.29 12.11
N MET A 36 -16.15 -8.26 11.55
CA MET A 36 -14.95 -7.63 12.12
C MET A 36 -15.36 -6.36 12.85
N SER A 37 -14.85 -6.17 14.07
CA SER A 37 -15.11 -4.98 14.86
C SER A 37 -14.72 -3.71 14.11
N GLY A 38 -15.65 -2.75 13.99
CA GLY A 38 -15.42 -1.48 13.28
C GLY A 38 -15.61 -1.55 11.76
N VAL A 39 -15.87 -2.73 11.21
CA VAL A 39 -16.11 -2.93 9.77
C VAL A 39 -17.59 -3.21 9.51
N ARG A 40 -18.20 -2.49 8.57
CA ARG A 40 -19.62 -2.66 8.22
C ARG A 40 -19.88 -3.90 7.36
N GLN A 41 -18.92 -4.30 6.54
CA GLN A 41 -19.04 -5.47 5.68
C GLN A 41 -18.84 -6.75 6.49
N SER A 42 -19.61 -7.77 6.18
CA SER A 42 -19.45 -9.12 6.71
C SER A 42 -18.90 -10.07 5.64
N ALA A 43 -18.18 -11.10 6.06
CA ALA A 43 -17.83 -12.22 5.19
C ALA A 43 -18.76 -13.42 5.45
N PRO A 44 -19.05 -14.29 4.47
CA PRO A 44 -19.71 -15.55 4.75
C PRO A 44 -18.81 -16.42 5.63
N LEU A 45 -19.41 -17.10 6.61
CA LEU A 45 -18.73 -18.14 7.37
C LEU A 45 -18.56 -19.37 6.46
N PRO A 46 -17.33 -19.86 6.25
CA PRO A 46 -17.12 -21.06 5.42
C PRO A 46 -17.75 -22.31 6.05
N GLU A 47 -18.18 -23.28 5.24
CA GLU A 47 -18.85 -24.49 5.75
C GLU A 47 -17.90 -25.36 6.63
N PRO A 48 -18.42 -26.00 7.71
CA PRO A 48 -17.61 -26.76 8.66
C PRO A 48 -16.91 -28.02 8.12
N ASN A 49 -17.21 -28.43 6.88
CA ASN A 49 -16.73 -29.66 6.25
C ASN A 49 -15.34 -29.49 5.56
N MET A 50 -14.67 -28.37 5.75
CA MET A 50 -13.31 -28.10 5.23
C MET A 50 -12.22 -28.49 6.24
N ASP A 51 -12.22 -29.74 6.69
CA ASP A 51 -11.18 -30.29 7.59
C ASP A 51 -9.87 -30.50 6.80
N ILE A 52 -8.82 -29.75 7.14
CA ILE A 52 -7.53 -29.83 6.47
C ILE A 52 -6.74 -31.01 7.02
N THR A 53 -6.83 -32.15 6.34
CA THR A 53 -5.79 -33.18 6.43
C THR A 53 -4.57 -32.77 5.62
N ALA A 54 -3.35 -33.09 6.08
CA ALA A 54 -2.11 -32.73 5.38
C ALA A 54 -2.17 -33.19 3.89
N GLY A 55 -2.05 -32.26 2.95
CA GLY A 55 -2.15 -32.50 1.50
C GLY A 55 -3.51 -32.21 0.85
N SER A 56 -4.50 -31.70 1.59
CA SER A 56 -5.87 -31.46 1.09
C SER A 56 -6.13 -30.06 0.50
N LEU A 57 -5.12 -29.19 0.40
CA LEU A 57 -5.22 -27.82 -0.14
C LEU A 57 -5.39 -27.81 -1.67
N THR A 58 -6.47 -28.40 -2.18
CA THR A 58 -6.89 -28.33 -3.59
C THR A 58 -7.83 -27.14 -3.83
N ASP A 59 -7.90 -26.64 -5.06
CA ASP A 59 -8.58 -25.38 -5.45
C ASP A 59 -10.05 -25.27 -5.00
N VAL A 60 -10.77 -26.39 -4.86
CA VAL A 60 -12.20 -26.40 -4.53
C VAL A 60 -12.46 -26.06 -3.05
N ALA A 61 -11.58 -26.49 -2.14
CA ALA A 61 -11.67 -26.15 -0.71
C ALA A 61 -11.15 -24.72 -0.41
N ALA A 62 -10.49 -24.08 -1.38
CA ALA A 62 -9.91 -22.75 -1.22
C ALA A 62 -10.93 -21.62 -1.22
N GLY A 63 -12.10 -21.78 -1.86
CA GLY A 63 -13.01 -20.66 -2.13
C GLY A 63 -13.49 -19.91 -0.88
N GLY A 64 -13.89 -20.64 0.17
CA GLY A 64 -14.46 -20.04 1.38
C GLY A 64 -13.43 -19.28 2.21
N TRP A 65 -12.34 -19.94 2.60
CA TRP A 65 -11.29 -19.31 3.40
C TRP A 65 -10.49 -18.26 2.63
N LYS A 66 -10.28 -18.44 1.31
CA LYS A 66 -9.68 -17.40 0.48
C LYS A 66 -10.49 -16.11 0.54
N PHE A 67 -11.82 -16.20 0.49
CA PHE A 67 -12.68 -15.01 0.62
C PHE A 67 -12.50 -14.33 1.98
N VAL A 68 -12.45 -15.09 3.07
CA VAL A 68 -12.22 -14.54 4.41
C VAL A 68 -10.85 -13.87 4.50
N LEU A 69 -9.80 -14.50 3.96
CA LEU A 69 -8.45 -13.92 3.92
C LEU A 69 -8.39 -12.66 3.06
N ASP A 70 -9.02 -12.65 1.89
CA ASP A 70 -9.13 -11.44 1.07
C ASP A 70 -9.91 -10.34 1.79
N TRP A 71 -10.98 -10.70 2.48
CA TRP A 71 -11.76 -9.77 3.28
C TRP A 71 -10.94 -9.21 4.45
N VAL A 72 -10.14 -10.02 5.15
CA VAL A 72 -9.20 -9.52 6.18
C VAL A 72 -8.15 -8.61 5.56
N ALA A 73 -7.56 -8.99 4.42
CA ALA A 73 -6.54 -8.21 3.73
C ALA A 73 -7.04 -6.83 3.28
N LYS A 74 -8.35 -6.68 3.02
CA LYS A 74 -8.96 -5.38 2.71
C LYS A 74 -8.90 -4.39 3.87
N TYR A 75 -8.82 -4.86 5.11
CA TYR A 75 -8.90 -4.02 6.31
C TYR A 75 -7.64 -4.06 7.17
N VAL A 76 -6.83 -5.11 7.05
CA VAL A 76 -5.67 -5.33 7.89
C VAL A 76 -4.48 -5.73 7.02
N HIS A 77 -3.48 -4.85 6.95
CA HIS A 77 -2.25 -5.12 6.22
C HIS A 77 -1.34 -6.08 7.01
N ARG A 78 -0.86 -7.13 6.34
CA ARG A 78 0.00 -8.21 6.90
C ARG A 78 -0.53 -8.72 8.25
N PRO A 79 -1.70 -9.33 8.31
CA PRO A 79 -2.26 -9.74 9.59
C PRO A 79 -1.42 -10.85 10.24
N LEU A 80 -1.36 -10.83 11.57
CA LEU A 80 -1.05 -12.00 12.40
C LEU A 80 -2.38 -12.55 12.89
N LEU A 81 -2.76 -13.74 12.45
CA LEU A 81 -4.02 -14.32 12.91
C LEU A 81 -3.84 -14.88 14.32
N VAL A 82 -4.65 -14.39 15.26
CA VAL A 82 -4.69 -14.90 16.63
C VAL A 82 -6.00 -15.68 16.78
N LEU A 83 -5.90 -16.99 16.94
CA LEU A 83 -7.04 -17.90 16.93
C LEU A 83 -7.36 -18.36 18.34
N GLU A 84 -8.64 -18.49 18.66
CA GLU A 84 -9.07 -19.17 19.87
C GLU A 84 -8.70 -20.68 19.80
N PRO A 85 -8.10 -21.27 20.84
CA PRO A 85 -7.73 -22.69 20.88
C PRO A 85 -8.90 -23.61 20.58
N GLY A 86 -8.70 -24.58 19.67
CA GLY A 86 -9.74 -25.54 19.29
C GLY A 86 -10.99 -24.91 18.66
N SER A 87 -10.90 -23.65 18.22
CA SER A 87 -12.04 -22.92 17.64
C SER A 87 -12.32 -23.31 16.19
N TRP A 88 -13.46 -22.82 15.71
CA TRP A 88 -13.89 -22.92 14.31
C TRP A 88 -12.91 -22.31 13.30
N ALA A 89 -11.99 -21.46 13.76
CA ALA A 89 -11.03 -20.78 12.91
C ALA A 89 -9.66 -21.48 12.83
N GLY A 90 -9.45 -22.63 13.49
CA GLY A 90 -8.15 -23.32 13.53
C GLY A 90 -7.54 -23.57 12.13
N ASP A 91 -8.38 -23.98 11.17
CA ASP A 91 -7.95 -24.22 9.78
C ASP A 91 -7.61 -22.93 9.01
N LEU A 92 -8.16 -21.78 9.41
CA LEU A 92 -7.87 -20.49 8.78
C LEU A 92 -6.40 -20.11 8.95
N GLY A 93 -5.79 -20.37 10.11
CA GLY A 93 -4.38 -20.10 10.35
C GLY A 93 -3.48 -20.84 9.34
N ARG A 94 -3.75 -22.13 9.16
CA ARG A 94 -3.04 -22.98 8.19
C ARG A 94 -3.25 -22.50 6.75
N TRP A 95 -4.47 -22.07 6.40
CA TRP A 95 -4.75 -21.45 5.08
C TRP A 95 -3.98 -20.15 4.88
N ALA A 96 -3.92 -19.29 5.89
CA ALA A 96 -3.25 -18.01 5.84
C ALA A 96 -1.75 -18.17 5.63
N GLU A 97 -1.13 -19.12 6.34
CA GLU A 97 0.28 -19.48 6.18
C GLU A 97 0.55 -20.05 4.78
N ALA A 98 -0.24 -21.06 4.36
CA ALA A 98 0.01 -21.76 3.10
C ALA A 98 -0.24 -20.89 1.85
N THR A 99 -1.23 -20.01 1.87
CA THR A 99 -1.64 -19.23 0.69
C THR A 99 -1.12 -17.79 0.66
N ARG A 100 -0.79 -17.21 1.82
CA ARG A 100 -0.36 -15.81 1.93
C ARG A 100 0.96 -15.62 2.66
N GLY A 101 1.53 -16.68 3.24
CA GLY A 101 2.70 -16.57 4.11
C GLY A 101 2.43 -15.74 5.37
N TRP A 102 1.16 -15.65 5.81
CA TRP A 102 0.81 -14.92 7.02
C TRP A 102 1.15 -15.76 8.25
N GLY A 103 1.71 -15.10 9.27
CA GLY A 103 1.89 -15.73 10.57
C GLY A 103 0.53 -15.95 11.24
N TRP A 104 0.45 -16.99 12.07
CA TRP A 104 -0.69 -17.20 12.96
C TRP A 104 -0.23 -17.83 14.27
N THR A 105 -1.05 -17.69 15.29
CA THR A 105 -0.82 -18.23 16.63
C THR A 105 -2.15 -18.48 17.34
N GLU A 106 -2.15 -19.30 18.38
CA GLU A 106 -3.32 -19.54 19.23
C GLU A 106 -3.22 -18.72 20.51
N ALA A 107 -4.35 -18.23 21.01
CA ALA A 107 -4.43 -17.68 22.36
C ALA A 107 -4.08 -18.76 23.38
N SER A 108 -3.55 -18.41 24.55
CA SER A 108 -3.17 -19.40 25.55
C SER A 108 -4.36 -19.80 26.42
N GLU A 109 -4.54 -21.10 26.69
CA GLU A 109 -5.47 -21.52 27.74
C GLU A 109 -4.88 -21.24 29.13
N VAL A 110 -5.59 -20.45 29.95
CA VAL A 110 -5.23 -20.22 31.34
C VAL A 110 -6.14 -21.07 32.24
N PRO A 111 -5.58 -22.02 33.02
CA PRO A 111 -6.38 -22.88 33.90
C PRO A 111 -7.30 -22.08 34.81
N GLY A 112 -8.60 -22.38 34.74
CA GLY A 112 -9.64 -21.72 35.55
C GLY A 112 -10.05 -20.31 35.10
N LYS A 113 -9.48 -19.77 34.01
CA LYS A 113 -9.84 -18.46 33.44
C LYS A 113 -10.29 -18.52 31.98
N GLY A 114 -10.01 -19.61 31.28
CA GLY A 114 -10.33 -19.75 29.86
C GLY A 114 -9.21 -19.23 28.95
N PRO A 115 -9.49 -19.00 27.66
CA PRO A 115 -8.50 -18.51 26.71
C PRO A 115 -8.09 -17.06 27.01
N SER A 116 -6.81 -16.73 26.80
CA SER A 116 -6.20 -15.45 27.16
C SER A 116 -5.14 -15.01 26.15
N LEU A 117 -5.03 -13.71 25.92
CA LEU A 117 -3.97 -13.08 25.12
C LEU A 117 -2.71 -12.78 25.94
N SER A 118 -2.70 -13.12 27.24
CA SER A 118 -1.59 -12.80 28.16
C SER A 118 -0.29 -13.56 27.87
N GLY A 119 -0.37 -14.72 27.21
CA GLY A 119 0.79 -15.53 26.83
C GLY A 119 1.43 -15.10 25.50
N LEU A 120 0.75 -14.24 24.74
CA LEU A 120 1.32 -13.62 23.56
C LEU A 120 2.23 -12.48 24.05
N ASP A 121 3.51 -12.80 24.14
CA ASP A 121 4.53 -11.86 24.60
C ASP A 121 4.49 -10.60 23.71
N SER A 122 4.52 -9.43 24.35
CA SER A 122 4.53 -8.14 23.63
C SER A 122 5.81 -7.98 22.78
N ALA A 123 6.83 -8.80 23.04
CA ALA A 123 8.04 -8.91 22.23
C ALA A 123 7.83 -9.75 20.94
N ALA A 124 6.90 -10.71 20.94
CA ALA A 124 6.53 -11.49 19.75
C ALA A 124 5.48 -10.77 18.90
N LEU A 125 4.62 -10.00 19.56
CA LEU A 125 3.72 -9.01 18.98
C LEU A 125 4.41 -7.67 19.00
N ALA A 126 5.48 -7.51 18.22
CA ALA A 126 6.23 -6.26 18.17
C ALA A 126 5.21 -5.10 18.14
N GLU A 127 5.21 -4.26 19.18
CA GLU A 127 4.75 -2.89 19.06
C GLU A 127 5.20 -2.45 17.66
N LEU A 128 4.28 -1.90 16.84
CA LEU A 128 4.66 -1.24 15.59
C LEU A 128 5.96 -0.54 15.90
N PRO A 129 7.13 -1.00 15.38
CA PRO A 129 8.37 -0.34 15.71
C PRO A 129 8.09 1.10 15.37
N ALA A 130 8.35 1.99 16.32
CA ALA A 130 8.16 3.42 16.10
C ALA A 130 8.68 3.67 14.69
N ALA A 131 7.79 4.13 13.79
CA ALA A 131 8.14 4.29 12.39
C ALA A 131 9.51 4.96 12.38
N PRO A 132 10.50 4.43 11.63
CA PRO A 132 11.86 4.94 11.71
C PRO A 132 11.76 6.45 11.63
N GLU A 133 12.43 7.11 12.59
CA GLU A 133 12.27 8.55 12.74
C GLU A 133 12.47 9.17 11.35
N PRO A 134 11.47 9.90 10.85
CA PRO A 134 11.51 10.32 9.47
C PRO A 134 12.76 11.16 9.26
N PRO A 135 13.39 11.10 8.08
CA PRO A 135 14.59 11.88 7.84
C PRO A 135 14.28 13.34 8.16
N SER A 136 15.23 13.99 8.83
CA SER A 136 15.09 15.42 9.11
C SER A 136 14.91 16.15 7.77
N PRO A 137 13.99 17.13 7.72
CA PRO A 137 13.91 18.04 6.58
C PRO A 137 15.31 18.56 6.27
N ALA A 138 15.76 18.37 5.03
CA ALA A 138 17.03 18.93 4.62
C ALA A 138 16.83 20.41 4.34
N ASP A 139 17.68 21.26 4.91
CA ASP A 139 17.71 22.67 4.51
C ASP A 139 18.00 22.76 3.01
N ARG A 140 17.33 23.68 2.30
CA ARG A 140 17.69 23.97 0.91
C ARG A 140 19.16 24.39 0.85
N ILE A 141 19.96 23.61 0.13
CA ILE A 141 21.34 23.96 -0.18
C ILE A 141 21.31 24.69 -1.54
N PRO A 142 21.69 25.98 -1.61
CA PRO A 142 21.73 26.70 -2.88
C PRO A 142 22.56 25.94 -3.93
N GLY A 143 21.98 25.73 -5.11
CA GLY A 143 22.64 25.02 -6.22
C GLY A 143 22.62 23.50 -6.12
N ARG A 144 21.91 22.90 -5.15
CA ARG A 144 21.72 21.45 -5.06
C ARG A 144 20.23 21.13 -5.00
N GLY A 145 19.70 20.61 -6.11
CA GLY A 145 18.31 20.18 -6.17
C GLY A 145 18.04 18.91 -5.36
N ARG A 146 16.78 18.66 -5.05
CA ARG A 146 16.32 17.49 -4.29
C ARG A 146 15.28 16.71 -5.09
N MET A 147 15.45 15.39 -5.13
CA MET A 147 14.54 14.45 -5.79
C MET A 147 13.84 13.58 -4.75
N LEU A 148 12.53 13.40 -4.91
CA LEU A 148 11.78 12.33 -4.23
C LEU A 148 11.46 11.19 -5.20
N LEU A 149 11.99 10.00 -4.94
CA LEU A 149 11.54 8.78 -5.60
C LEU A 149 10.40 8.15 -4.80
N VAL A 150 9.21 8.05 -5.37
CA VAL A 150 8.04 7.41 -4.75
C VAL A 150 7.85 6.02 -5.35
N ARG A 151 7.80 5.01 -4.49
CA ARG A 151 7.67 3.61 -4.90
C ARG A 151 6.83 2.77 -3.95
N HIS A 152 6.03 1.87 -4.52
CA HIS A 152 5.24 0.88 -3.78
C HIS A 152 5.70 -0.54 -4.12
N GLY A 153 5.72 -1.44 -3.15
CA GLY A 153 5.98 -2.87 -3.39
C GLY A 153 7.44 -3.30 -3.24
N GLU A 154 7.99 -4.08 -4.16
CA GLU A 154 9.39 -4.52 -4.12
C GLU A 154 10.32 -3.51 -4.78
N TRP A 155 11.58 -3.46 -4.34
CA TRP A 155 12.61 -2.63 -4.99
C TRP A 155 12.97 -3.23 -6.35
N THR A 156 13.14 -2.39 -7.36
CA THR A 156 13.51 -2.82 -8.72
C THR A 156 14.84 -2.20 -9.16
N GLU A 157 15.52 -2.87 -10.09
CA GLU A 157 16.74 -2.31 -10.71
C GLU A 157 16.48 -0.96 -11.38
N ARG A 158 15.29 -0.79 -11.97
CA ARG A 158 14.88 0.46 -12.62
C ARG A 158 14.73 1.61 -11.63
N GLN A 159 14.20 1.35 -10.44
CA GLN A 159 14.18 2.34 -9.34
C GLN A 159 15.60 2.69 -8.90
N GLY A 160 16.51 1.71 -8.86
CA GLY A 160 17.94 1.94 -8.66
C GLY A 160 18.55 2.87 -9.71
N ALA A 161 18.25 2.65 -10.98
CA ALA A 161 18.76 3.46 -12.08
C ALA A 161 18.35 4.95 -11.98
N TRP A 162 17.13 5.25 -11.51
CA TRP A 162 16.71 6.63 -11.22
C TRP A 162 17.53 7.27 -10.11
N VAL A 163 17.77 6.54 -9.02
CA VAL A 163 18.61 7.02 -7.92
C VAL A 163 20.04 7.29 -8.41
N ASP A 164 20.63 6.34 -9.13
CA ASP A 164 21.98 6.46 -9.67
C ASP A 164 22.10 7.61 -10.69
N ALA A 165 21.07 7.86 -11.50
CA ALA A 165 21.02 9.01 -12.41
C ALA A 165 20.97 10.34 -11.64
N ALA A 166 20.13 10.43 -10.61
CA ALA A 166 20.01 11.63 -9.78
C ALA A 166 21.29 11.94 -9.01
N GLU A 167 21.92 10.93 -8.41
CA GLU A 167 23.18 11.08 -7.67
C GLU A 167 24.33 11.51 -8.58
N ARG A 168 24.39 11.02 -9.83
CA ARG A 168 25.42 11.42 -10.82
C ARG A 168 25.36 12.90 -11.19
N ILE A 169 24.18 13.49 -11.25
CA ILE A 169 24.00 14.94 -11.49
C ILE A 169 23.96 15.75 -10.19
N GLY A 170 24.24 15.12 -9.05
CA GLY A 170 24.41 15.79 -7.76
C GLY A 170 23.13 16.10 -6.99
N LEU A 171 21.96 15.59 -7.40
CA LEU A 171 20.73 15.76 -6.66
C LEU A 171 20.80 15.05 -5.30
N LEU A 172 20.18 15.63 -4.27
CA LEU A 172 19.91 14.95 -3.02
C LEU A 172 18.69 14.06 -3.20
N VAL A 173 18.82 12.75 -2.93
CA VAL A 173 17.73 11.78 -3.14
C VAL A 173 17.07 11.40 -1.82
N ASP A 174 15.76 11.55 -1.79
CA ASP A 174 14.87 10.98 -0.77
C ASP A 174 14.02 9.89 -1.42
N ILE A 175 13.61 8.89 -0.65
CA ILE A 175 12.75 7.80 -1.12
C ILE A 175 11.50 7.73 -0.26
N ALA A 176 10.31 7.74 -0.85
CA ALA A 176 9.05 7.41 -0.18
C ALA A 176 8.64 5.97 -0.50
N SER A 177 8.41 5.17 0.54
CA SER A 177 8.19 3.72 0.43
C SER A 177 7.16 3.21 1.44
N ASP A 178 6.36 2.20 1.07
CA ASP A 178 5.46 1.48 1.99
C ASP A 178 6.17 0.62 3.04
N ARG A 179 7.50 0.51 2.94
CA ARG A 179 8.34 -0.32 3.82
C ARG A 179 9.73 0.26 4.01
N ILE A 180 10.39 -0.22 5.06
CA ILE A 180 11.79 0.07 5.36
C ILE A 180 12.68 -0.46 4.22
N LEU A 181 13.67 0.34 3.82
CA LEU A 181 14.70 -0.03 2.86
C LEU A 181 16.05 0.02 3.58
N ASP A 182 16.72 -1.13 3.69
CA ASP A 182 18.01 -1.21 4.34
C ASP A 182 19.10 -0.51 3.51
N GLY A 183 20.03 0.18 4.19
CA GLY A 183 21.19 0.79 3.54
C GLY A 183 20.93 2.11 2.80
N ARG A 184 19.80 2.79 3.06
CA ARG A 184 19.49 4.12 2.54
C ARG A 184 19.20 5.09 3.68
N ASP A 185 19.87 6.24 3.67
CA ASP A 185 19.82 7.20 4.78
C ASP A 185 18.55 8.07 4.80
N ARG A 186 17.91 8.30 3.65
CA ARG A 186 16.79 9.25 3.49
C ARG A 186 15.51 8.56 3.00
N VAL A 187 14.98 7.67 3.81
CA VAL A 187 13.75 6.91 3.48
C VAL A 187 12.58 7.40 4.33
N HIS A 188 11.54 7.89 3.67
CA HIS A 188 10.23 8.18 4.23
C HIS A 188 9.40 6.90 4.18
N VAL A 189 9.20 6.27 5.33
CA VAL A 189 8.36 5.06 5.42
C VAL A 189 6.91 5.49 5.63
N VAL A 190 6.12 5.45 4.57
CA VAL A 190 4.71 5.82 4.57
C VAL A 190 3.88 4.55 4.48
N ALA A 191 3.33 4.09 5.60
CA ALA A 191 2.62 2.81 5.63
C ALA A 191 1.38 2.81 4.71
N ASP A 192 1.20 1.73 3.97
CA ASP A 192 -0.05 1.48 3.26
C ASP A 192 -1.03 0.72 4.16
N LEU A 193 -1.93 1.46 4.82
CA LEU A 193 -3.00 0.90 5.65
C LEU A 193 -4.28 0.60 4.85
N GLY A 194 -4.21 0.63 3.51
CA GLY A 194 -5.39 0.46 2.66
C GLY A 194 -6.47 1.50 2.98
N PRO A 195 -7.76 1.13 3.03
CA PRO A 195 -8.86 2.07 3.28
C PRO A 195 -8.73 2.90 4.56
N ALA A 196 -7.95 2.45 5.56
CA ALA A 196 -7.74 3.20 6.79
C ALA A 196 -6.96 4.52 6.54
N ASN A 197 -6.18 4.61 5.46
CA ASN A 197 -5.51 5.85 5.05
C ASN A 197 -6.48 6.98 4.70
N LEU A 198 -7.75 6.66 4.41
CA LEU A 198 -8.80 7.64 4.06
C LEU A 198 -9.43 8.36 5.26
N THR A 199 -8.95 8.08 6.46
CA THR A 199 -9.43 8.72 7.69
C THR A 199 -8.69 10.03 7.93
N LEU A 200 -9.37 11.00 8.55
CA LEU A 200 -8.80 12.33 8.81
C LEU A 200 -7.56 12.30 9.72
N ASP A 201 -7.49 11.34 10.66
CA ASP A 201 -6.39 11.23 11.62
C ASP A 201 -5.55 9.98 11.33
N ALA A 202 -5.00 9.88 10.12
CA ALA A 202 -3.97 8.91 9.68
C ALA A 202 -4.19 7.48 10.21
N GLY A 203 -5.36 6.92 9.97
CA GLY A 203 -5.78 5.60 10.44
C GLY A 203 -6.80 5.63 11.59
N THR A 204 -7.08 6.81 12.14
CA THR A 204 -8.09 7.04 13.18
C THR A 204 -9.03 8.18 12.80
N GLY A 205 -10.23 8.22 13.40
CA GLY A 205 -11.21 9.27 13.10
C GLY A 205 -12.14 8.96 11.92
N PRO A 206 -13.04 9.90 11.58
CA PRO A 206 -14.01 9.70 10.51
C PRO A 206 -13.32 9.67 9.14
N LEU A 207 -13.94 8.97 8.18
CA LEU A 207 -13.55 9.04 6.78
C LEU A 207 -13.64 10.49 6.30
N ASP A 208 -12.62 10.93 5.57
CA ASP A 208 -12.70 12.21 4.86
C ASP A 208 -13.88 12.15 3.87
N PRO A 209 -14.85 13.07 3.95
CA PRO A 209 -15.99 13.09 3.03
C PRO A 209 -15.58 13.16 1.54
N ALA A 210 -14.45 13.79 1.22
CA ALA A 210 -13.92 13.86 -0.13
C ALA A 210 -13.48 12.47 -0.65
N TYR A 211 -12.90 11.64 0.22
CA TYR A 211 -12.45 10.29 -0.13
C TYR A 211 -13.55 9.22 0.03
N ALA A 212 -14.54 9.44 0.89
CA ALA A 212 -15.69 8.53 1.05
C ALA A 212 -16.48 8.35 -0.26
N LEU A 213 -16.58 9.40 -1.08
CA LEU A 213 -17.25 9.35 -2.40
C LEU A 213 -16.42 8.55 -3.42
N ALA A 214 -15.09 8.69 -3.39
CA ALA A 214 -14.19 7.93 -4.25
C ALA A 214 -14.21 6.42 -3.89
N LEU A 215 -14.22 6.10 -2.59
CA LEU A 215 -14.33 4.74 -2.09
C LEU A 215 -15.67 4.08 -2.48
N ALA A 216 -16.78 4.82 -2.39
CA ALA A 216 -18.09 4.31 -2.81
C ALA A 216 -18.09 3.91 -4.30
N ARG A 217 -17.45 4.70 -5.17
CA ARG A 217 -17.32 4.40 -6.59
C ARG A 217 -16.40 3.20 -6.88
N ALA A 218 -15.30 3.07 -6.12
CA ALA A 218 -14.37 1.96 -6.25
C ALA A 218 -14.99 0.61 -5.82
N VAL A 219 -15.82 0.62 -4.78
CA VAL A 219 -16.52 -0.58 -4.31
C VAL A 219 -17.57 -1.04 -5.32
N ASP A 220 -18.29 -0.10 -5.94
CA ASP A 220 -19.32 -0.41 -6.94
C ASP A 220 -18.72 -0.90 -8.28
N SER A 221 -17.48 -0.54 -8.61
CA SER A 221 -16.82 -0.96 -9.85
C SER A 221 -16.13 -2.33 -9.78
N GLY A 222 -15.95 -2.90 -8.57
CA GLY A 222 -15.25 -4.18 -8.40
C GLY A 222 -13.77 -4.17 -8.78
N ASP A 223 -13.17 -2.98 -8.91
CA ASP A 223 -11.82 -2.78 -9.45
C ASP A 223 -10.74 -2.80 -8.34
N PRO A 224 -9.81 -3.78 -8.35
CA PRO A 224 -8.75 -3.87 -7.36
C PRO A 224 -7.66 -2.79 -7.49
N THR A 225 -7.55 -2.09 -8.63
CA THR A 225 -6.51 -1.07 -8.86
C THR A 225 -6.79 0.25 -8.14
N LEU A 226 -8.07 0.62 -7.97
CA LEU A 226 -8.49 1.73 -7.10
C LEU A 226 -8.36 1.39 -5.60
N GLY A 227 -8.57 0.13 -5.24
CA GLY A 227 -8.72 -0.30 -3.85
C GLY A 227 -7.41 -0.43 -3.05
N ALA A 228 -6.25 -0.43 -3.69
CA ALA A 228 -4.96 -0.56 -3.00
C ALA A 228 -4.14 0.74 -3.04
N ALA A 229 -3.81 1.25 -4.23
CA ALA A 229 -2.83 2.32 -4.36
C ALA A 229 -3.40 3.75 -4.28
N GLY A 230 -4.70 3.95 -4.56
CA GLY A 230 -5.35 5.25 -4.34
C GLY A 230 -5.40 5.64 -2.85
N HIS A 231 -5.50 4.64 -1.97
CA HIS A 231 -5.40 4.87 -0.53
C HIS A 231 -4.00 5.30 -0.11
N TRP A 232 -2.98 4.70 -0.70
CA TRP A 232 -1.60 5.05 -0.40
C TRP A 232 -1.23 6.44 -0.90
N GLN A 233 -1.83 6.91 -2.00
CA GLN A 233 -1.75 8.32 -2.40
C GLN A 233 -2.14 9.25 -1.23
N VAL A 234 -3.29 9.00 -0.59
CA VAL A 234 -3.77 9.82 0.53
C VAL A 234 -2.82 9.74 1.72
N ALA A 235 -2.25 8.56 1.99
CA ALA A 235 -1.23 8.42 3.03
C ALA A 235 0.01 9.28 2.74
N LEU A 236 0.49 9.31 1.49
CA LEU A 236 1.60 10.17 1.08
C LEU A 236 1.26 11.65 1.26
N GLU A 237 0.06 12.07 0.85
CA GLU A 237 -0.39 13.45 1.03
C GLU A 237 -0.46 13.85 2.51
N HIS A 238 -1.07 13.01 3.36
CA HIS A 238 -1.14 13.24 4.81
C HIS A 238 0.24 13.25 5.47
N TRP A 239 1.15 12.40 5.01
CA TRP A 239 2.52 12.34 5.52
C TRP A 239 3.29 13.62 5.21
N PHE A 240 3.26 14.07 3.95
CA PHE A 240 4.10 15.18 3.49
C PHE A 240 3.50 16.57 3.75
N LYS A 241 2.18 16.72 3.74
CA LYS A 241 1.50 18.02 3.91
C LYS A 241 1.89 18.81 5.17
N PRO A 242 2.04 18.21 6.37
CA PRO A 242 2.44 18.96 7.56
C PRO A 242 3.97 19.13 7.67
N ARG A 243 4.75 18.50 6.80
CA ARG A 243 6.22 18.49 6.88
C ARG A 243 6.79 19.65 6.07
N PRO A 244 7.86 20.32 6.54
CA PRO A 244 8.54 21.37 5.78
C PRO A 244 9.52 20.77 4.76
N ASP A 245 9.20 19.60 4.20
CA ASP A 245 9.97 19.01 3.11
C ASP A 245 9.57 19.67 1.79
N ASP A 246 10.54 19.75 0.87
CA ASP A 246 10.36 20.22 -0.49
C ASP A 246 11.25 19.46 -1.45
N PHE A 247 10.80 19.38 -2.70
CA PHE A 247 11.46 18.61 -3.76
C PHE A 247 11.34 19.38 -5.06
N ASP A 248 12.41 19.37 -5.86
CA ASP A 248 12.43 19.99 -7.20
C ASP A 248 11.92 19.00 -8.25
N VAL A 249 12.17 17.71 -8.04
CA VAL A 249 11.75 16.63 -8.93
C VAL A 249 11.11 15.50 -8.12
N VAL A 250 9.97 14.99 -8.57
CA VAL A 250 9.32 13.79 -8.02
C VAL A 250 9.20 12.74 -9.11
N VAL A 251 9.75 11.56 -8.85
CA VAL A 251 9.67 10.40 -9.75
C VAL A 251 8.72 9.38 -9.13
N LEU A 252 7.61 9.09 -9.81
CA LEU A 252 6.64 8.07 -9.42
C LEU A 252 6.93 6.79 -10.21
N ALA A 253 7.62 5.83 -9.60
CA ALA A 253 8.16 4.66 -10.30
C ALA A 253 7.51 3.35 -9.84
N GLY A 254 6.89 2.63 -10.77
CA GLY A 254 6.24 1.35 -10.50
C GLY A 254 5.32 0.90 -11.63
N PRO A 255 4.57 -0.21 -11.43
CA PRO A 255 3.44 -0.53 -12.30
C PRO A 255 2.39 0.59 -12.22
N PRO A 256 1.50 0.77 -13.23
CA PRO A 256 0.41 1.73 -13.16
C PRO A 256 -0.50 1.42 -11.97
N VAL A 257 -0.60 2.41 -11.07
CA VAL A 257 -1.16 2.26 -9.74
C VAL A 257 -1.76 3.58 -9.29
N GLY A 258 -2.81 3.51 -8.48
CA GLY A 258 -3.51 4.68 -7.94
C GLY A 258 -2.64 5.73 -7.24
N PHE A 259 -1.39 5.45 -6.85
CA PHE A 259 -0.53 6.46 -6.23
C PHE A 259 0.06 7.47 -7.22
N PHE A 260 -0.03 7.24 -8.54
CA PHE A 260 0.45 8.21 -9.53
C PHE A 260 -0.29 9.56 -9.46
N GLY A 261 -1.50 9.58 -8.89
CA GLY A 261 -2.21 10.83 -8.57
C GLY A 261 -1.45 11.75 -7.60
N PHE A 262 -0.46 11.23 -6.85
CA PHE A 262 0.41 12.02 -5.97
C PHE A 262 1.21 13.09 -6.73
N GLY A 263 1.43 12.92 -8.04
CA GLY A 263 2.06 13.93 -8.89
C GLY A 263 1.35 15.29 -8.82
N ALA A 264 0.02 15.30 -8.80
CA ALA A 264 -0.75 16.54 -8.69
C ALA A 264 -0.59 17.23 -7.32
N PHE A 265 -0.34 16.47 -6.25
CA PHE A 265 0.04 17.03 -4.96
C PHE A 265 1.44 17.62 -5.03
N ALA A 266 2.43 16.85 -5.50
CA ALA A 266 3.82 17.28 -5.61
C ALA A 266 3.99 18.58 -6.41
N SER A 267 3.35 18.66 -7.57
CA SER A 267 3.38 19.85 -8.42
C SER A 267 2.74 21.07 -7.75
N ARG A 268 1.60 20.93 -7.06
CA ARG A 268 0.92 22.08 -6.41
C ARG A 268 1.54 22.48 -5.08
N HIS A 269 2.07 21.52 -4.34
CA HIS A 269 2.56 21.74 -2.98
C HIS A 269 4.02 22.19 -2.96
N TRP A 270 4.85 21.59 -3.83
CA TRP A 270 6.28 21.88 -3.91
C TRP A 270 6.70 22.62 -5.17
N TYR A 271 5.80 22.77 -6.16
CA TYR A 271 6.16 23.20 -7.51
C TYR A 271 7.18 22.26 -8.18
N ALA A 272 7.18 20.99 -7.75
CA ALA A 272 8.08 19.98 -8.27
C ALA A 272 7.72 19.61 -9.71
N ARG A 273 8.75 19.25 -10.48
CA ARG A 273 8.59 18.56 -11.76
C ARG A 273 8.28 17.09 -11.53
N VAL A 274 7.30 16.55 -12.24
CA VAL A 274 6.80 15.21 -12.02
C VAL A 274 7.17 14.30 -13.19
N VAL A 275 7.84 13.19 -12.88
CA VAL A 275 8.08 12.09 -13.82
C VAL A 275 7.22 10.90 -13.40
N ILE A 276 6.43 10.36 -14.32
CA ILE A 276 5.76 9.07 -14.15
C ILE A 276 6.55 8.02 -14.91
N ASP A 277 7.04 7.01 -14.21
CA ASP A 277 7.84 5.93 -14.79
C ASP A 277 7.14 4.58 -14.68
N HIS A 278 6.71 4.05 -15.83
CA HIS A 278 6.13 2.71 -15.94
C HIS A 278 7.25 1.70 -16.10
N ALA A 279 7.60 1.05 -14.99
CA ALA A 279 8.58 -0.03 -15.01
C ALA A 279 8.06 -1.27 -15.75
N THR A 280 6.76 -1.52 -15.63
CA THR A 280 5.99 -2.52 -16.36
C THR A 280 4.58 -1.98 -16.56
N HIS A 281 3.89 -2.45 -17.58
CA HIS A 281 2.46 -2.15 -17.76
C HIS A 281 1.64 -3.42 -17.46
N ALA A 282 0.64 -3.29 -16.60
CA ALA A 282 -0.28 -4.38 -16.33
C ALA A 282 -1.18 -4.59 -17.55
N PRO A 283 -1.47 -5.83 -17.98
CA PRO A 283 -2.37 -6.05 -19.10
C PRO A 283 -3.73 -5.41 -18.82
N TRP A 284 -4.30 -4.78 -19.85
CA TRP A 284 -5.63 -4.19 -19.77
C TRP A 284 -6.67 -5.23 -19.35
N PRO A 285 -7.66 -4.87 -18.52
CA PRO A 285 -8.79 -5.74 -18.22
C PRO A 285 -9.46 -6.26 -19.51
N ALA A 286 -9.92 -7.51 -19.47
CA ALA A 286 -10.68 -8.07 -20.59
C ALA A 286 -12.06 -7.40 -20.76
N ASP A 287 -12.60 -6.83 -19.69
CA ASP A 287 -13.82 -6.03 -19.73
C ASP A 287 -13.53 -4.64 -20.33
N GLU A 288 -14.22 -4.32 -21.42
CA GLU A 288 -13.98 -3.09 -22.20
C GLU A 288 -14.30 -1.82 -21.40
N THR A 289 -15.31 -1.86 -20.52
CA THR A 289 -15.68 -0.69 -19.71
C THR A 289 -14.62 -0.42 -18.65
N ALA A 290 -14.16 -1.46 -17.96
CA ALA A 290 -13.06 -1.36 -17.01
C ALA A 290 -11.75 -0.92 -17.68
N ALA A 291 -11.45 -1.43 -18.88
CA ALA A 291 -10.28 -1.02 -19.64
C ALA A 291 -10.33 0.46 -20.03
N LEU A 292 -11.49 0.97 -20.49
CA LEU A 292 -11.67 2.39 -20.80
C LEU A 292 -11.52 3.28 -19.56
N LEU A 293 -12.09 2.88 -18.42
CA LEU A 293 -11.95 3.63 -17.16
C LEU A 293 -10.49 3.71 -16.70
N LEU A 294 -9.77 2.58 -16.73
CA LEU A 294 -8.36 2.55 -16.34
C LEU A 294 -7.50 3.41 -17.28
N LYS A 295 -7.82 3.38 -18.58
CA LYS A 295 -7.18 4.25 -19.57
C LYS A 295 -7.42 5.73 -19.27
N ASP A 296 -8.66 6.11 -18.98
CA ASP A 296 -9.01 7.50 -18.66
C ASP A 296 -8.28 7.98 -17.39
N TRP A 297 -8.12 7.12 -16.38
CA TRP A 297 -7.34 7.47 -15.19
C TRP A 297 -5.86 7.58 -15.46
N GLU A 298 -5.29 6.65 -16.21
CA GLU A 298 -3.89 6.68 -16.59
C GLU A 298 -3.57 7.98 -17.34
N GLN A 299 -4.41 8.36 -18.31
CA GLN A 299 -4.30 9.64 -19.01
C GLN A 299 -4.42 10.83 -18.06
N GLY A 300 -5.34 10.75 -17.09
CA GLY A 300 -5.49 11.75 -16.03
C GLY A 300 -4.21 11.94 -15.20
N TRP A 301 -3.49 10.87 -14.87
CA TRP A 301 -2.20 10.96 -14.18
C TRP A 301 -1.12 11.58 -15.08
N HIS A 302 -1.07 11.18 -16.35
CA HIS A 302 -0.09 11.71 -17.30
C HIS A 302 -0.30 13.20 -17.61
N LEU A 303 -1.53 13.73 -17.48
CA LEU A 303 -1.79 15.17 -17.57
C LEU A 303 -1.10 15.97 -16.45
N ALA A 304 -0.81 15.33 -15.32
CA ALA A 304 -0.11 15.95 -14.18
C ALA A 304 1.42 15.74 -14.22
N ALA A 305 1.94 15.03 -15.22
CA ALA A 305 3.37 14.75 -15.36
C ALA A 305 4.04 15.70 -16.36
N ASP A 306 5.26 16.13 -16.04
CA ASP A 306 6.13 16.83 -17.00
C ASP A 306 6.81 15.85 -17.96
N ALA A 307 6.96 14.58 -17.56
CA ALA A 307 7.47 13.51 -18.41
C ALA A 307 6.86 12.15 -18.04
N VAL A 308 6.61 11.32 -19.05
CA VAL A 308 6.18 9.93 -18.88
C VAL A 308 7.21 9.02 -19.53
N THR A 309 7.77 8.10 -18.75
CA THR A 309 8.80 7.18 -19.21
C THR A 309 8.35 5.73 -19.08
N VAL A 310 8.91 4.88 -19.94
CA VAL A 310 8.68 3.43 -19.93
C VAL A 310 10.00 2.67 -19.98
N ALA A 311 9.98 1.42 -19.53
CA ALA A 311 11.17 0.57 -19.50
C ALA A 311 11.63 0.09 -20.87
N ASP A 312 10.70 -0.14 -21.78
CA ASP A 312 10.98 -0.75 -23.08
C ASP A 312 9.90 -0.41 -24.12
N GLU A 313 10.21 -0.67 -25.40
CA GLU A 313 9.31 -0.47 -26.53
C GLU A 313 7.99 -1.26 -26.42
N PRO A 314 7.96 -2.53 -25.95
CA PRO A 314 6.70 -3.24 -25.71
C PRO A 314 5.77 -2.53 -24.72
N THR A 315 6.33 -1.92 -23.67
CA THR A 315 5.57 -1.14 -22.69
C THR A 315 5.09 0.19 -23.29
N LEU A 316 5.91 0.83 -24.12
CA LEU A 316 5.54 2.08 -24.82
C LEU A 316 4.22 1.96 -25.58
N GLY A 317 4.01 0.85 -26.28
CA GLY A 317 2.77 0.62 -27.04
C GLY A 317 1.53 0.33 -26.19
N GLN A 318 1.69 0.15 -24.88
CA GLN A 318 0.59 -0.19 -23.96
C GLN A 318 0.12 1.01 -23.15
N VAL A 319 1.01 1.96 -22.86
CA VAL A 319 0.74 3.15 -22.04
C VAL A 319 -0.11 4.14 -22.82
N ALA A 320 -1.18 4.63 -22.21
CA ALA A 320 -2.09 5.57 -22.84
C ALA A 320 -1.60 7.03 -22.70
N PRO A 321 -1.23 7.72 -23.79
CA PRO A 321 -0.77 9.10 -23.71
C PRO A 321 -1.90 10.04 -23.24
N SER A 322 -1.56 11.08 -22.48
CA SER A 322 -2.51 12.09 -21.99
C SER A 322 -3.17 12.93 -23.08
N GLY A 323 -2.61 12.94 -24.29
CA GLY A 323 -3.13 13.67 -25.44
C GLY A 323 -2.31 13.41 -26.71
N PRO A 324 -2.71 13.99 -27.86
CA PRO A 324 -2.03 13.77 -29.14
C PRO A 324 -0.59 14.30 -29.17
N ASP A 325 -0.29 15.32 -28.36
CA ASP A 325 1.04 15.94 -28.27
C ASP A 325 1.85 15.43 -27.07
N ALA A 326 1.29 14.53 -26.25
CA ALA A 326 1.97 14.00 -25.09
C ALA A 326 3.02 12.98 -25.52
N THR A 327 4.26 13.18 -25.08
CA THR A 327 5.37 12.27 -25.38
C THR A 327 5.56 11.28 -24.24
N VAL A 328 5.41 9.99 -24.55
CA VAL A 328 5.88 8.88 -23.73
C VAL A 328 7.18 8.39 -24.35
N GLU A 329 8.23 8.19 -23.56
CA GLU A 329 9.54 7.79 -24.09
C GLU A 329 10.16 6.62 -23.34
N VAL A 330 10.91 5.78 -24.06
CA VAL A 330 11.76 4.76 -23.44
C VAL A 330 12.95 5.47 -22.79
N ALA A 331 13.13 5.26 -21.49
CA ALA A 331 14.24 5.86 -20.74
C ALA A 331 15.20 4.79 -20.22
N ASP A 332 16.46 4.89 -20.66
CA ASP A 332 17.61 4.21 -20.07
C ASP A 332 18.34 5.14 -19.09
N GLY A 333 19.43 4.66 -18.47
CA GLY A 333 20.15 5.44 -17.46
C GLY A 333 20.76 6.76 -17.95
N ALA A 334 21.09 6.89 -19.24
CA ALA A 334 21.60 8.14 -19.81
C ALA A 334 20.45 9.11 -20.11
N ARG A 335 19.33 8.59 -20.58
CA ARG A 335 18.13 9.38 -20.81
C ARG A 335 17.52 9.89 -19.50
N MET A 336 17.44 9.04 -18.47
CA MET A 336 17.00 9.42 -17.12
C MET A 336 17.84 10.58 -16.57
N GLU A 337 19.16 10.50 -16.69
CA GLU A 337 20.09 11.56 -16.28
C GLU A 337 19.80 12.88 -17.01
N THR A 338 19.67 12.83 -18.34
CA THR A 338 19.36 14.01 -19.15
C THR A 338 18.02 14.63 -18.75
N LEU A 339 17.00 13.80 -18.50
CA LEU A 339 15.68 14.26 -18.09
C LEU A 339 15.75 14.98 -16.74
N LEU A 340 16.39 14.37 -15.74
CA LEU A 340 16.52 14.97 -14.41
C LEU A 340 17.30 16.29 -14.45
N GLN A 341 18.34 16.39 -15.29
CA GLN A 341 19.08 17.63 -15.48
C GLN A 341 18.17 18.74 -16.00
N VAL A 342 17.41 18.48 -17.07
CA VAL A 342 16.50 19.47 -17.67
C VAL A 342 15.41 19.90 -16.69
N LEU A 343 14.80 18.93 -15.99
CA LEU A 343 13.71 19.20 -15.05
C LEU A 343 14.19 19.97 -13.80
N SER A 344 15.39 19.66 -13.30
CA SER A 344 15.95 20.36 -12.14
C SER A 344 16.39 21.79 -12.48
N ASP A 345 16.97 22.04 -13.66
CA ASP A 345 17.41 23.38 -14.08
C ASP A 345 16.26 24.40 -14.20
N HIS A 346 15.08 23.95 -14.61
CA HIS A 346 13.89 24.80 -14.73
C HIS A 346 13.23 25.16 -13.39
N SER A 347 13.62 24.50 -12.30
CA SER A 347 13.08 24.76 -10.97
C SER A 347 13.80 25.94 -10.29
N PHE A 348 15.03 26.25 -10.70
CA PHE A 348 15.85 27.32 -10.12
C PHE A 348 15.52 28.74 -10.59
N THR A 349 14.76 28.90 -11.68
CA THR A 349 14.54 30.22 -12.30
C THR A 349 13.28 30.96 -11.80
N ALA A 350 12.46 30.31 -10.97
CA ALA A 350 11.13 30.82 -10.59
C ALA A 350 11.03 31.41 -9.17
N MET A 351 12.14 31.49 -8.43
CA MET A 351 12.25 32.25 -7.16
C MET A 351 13.09 33.49 -7.37
#